data_AF-A0A843HDZ5-F1
#
_entry.id   AF-A0A843HDZ5-F1
#
_cell.length_a   1.000
_cell.length_b   1.000
_cell.length_c   1.000
_cell.angle_alpha   90.00
_cell.angle_beta   90.00
_cell.angle_gamma   90.00
#
_symmetry.space_group_name_H-M   'P 1'
#
loop_
_entity.id
_entity.type
_entity.pdbx_description
1 polymer ?
#
loop_
_entity_poly.entity_id
_entity_poly.type
_entity_poly.pdbx_seq_one_letter_code
_entity_poly.pdbx_strand_id
1 'polypeptide(L)'
;VLPLVNKEELTSIANDIEDTLRDNNIITNYDTSGTIGRRYARADEIGIPYAITVDYDSIDDKKVTIRNRDTFKQKRVSIRRIPMILKQLIDNEVEFDEIEE
;
A
#
# COMPACT_ATOMS: atom_id res chain seq x y z
N VAL A 1 -1.38 4.86 -1.69
CA VAL A 1 -2.20 3.72 -2.14
C VAL A 1 -2.30 3.79 -3.66
N LEU A 2 -1.94 2.70 -4.34
CA LEU A 2 -1.71 2.65 -5.79
C LEU A 2 -2.47 1.46 -6.39
N PRO A 3 -3.56 1.66 -7.14
CA PRO A 3 -4.18 0.54 -7.87
C PRO A 3 -3.27 0.10 -9.03
N LEU A 4 -3.14 -1.19 -9.30
CA LEU A 4 -2.24 -1.72 -10.34
C LEU A 4 -2.54 -1.10 -11.72
N VAL A 5 -3.83 -0.95 -12.03
CA VAL A 5 -4.33 -0.24 -13.20
C VAL A 5 -5.49 0.67 -12.81
N ASN A 6 -5.77 1.69 -13.62
CA ASN A 6 -6.90 2.59 -13.40
C ASN A 6 -8.21 1.94 -13.88
N LYS A 7 -8.68 0.94 -13.13
CA LYS A 7 -9.98 0.27 -13.33
C LYS A 7 -10.83 0.45 -12.08
N GLU A 8 -12.12 0.68 -12.29
CA GLU A 8 -13.09 1.03 -11.23
C GLU A 8 -13.04 0.06 -10.03
N GLU A 9 -12.99 -1.25 -10.30
CA GLU A 9 -12.91 -2.30 -9.27
C GLU A 9 -11.69 -2.14 -8.36
N LEU A 10 -10.52 -1.85 -8.92
CA LEU A 10 -9.27 -1.67 -8.17
C LEU A 10 -9.21 -0.31 -7.50
N THR A 11 -9.67 0.73 -8.20
CA THR A 11 -9.67 2.09 -7.66
C THR A 11 -10.60 2.22 -6.48
N SER A 12 -11.75 1.52 -6.49
CA SER A 12 -12.70 1.51 -5.39
C SER A 12 -12.07 0.92 -4.13
N ILE A 13 -11.47 -0.28 -4.23
CA ILE A 13 -10.75 -0.90 -3.11
C ILE A 13 -9.60 0.00 -2.62
N ALA A 14 -8.87 0.62 -3.54
CA ALA A 14 -7.76 1.51 -3.19
C ALA A 14 -8.23 2.78 -2.45
N ASN A 15 -9.40 3.33 -2.78
CA ASN A 15 -9.99 4.46 -2.07
C ASN A 15 -10.45 4.04 -0.67
N ASP A 16 -11.14 2.90 -0.53
CA ASP A 16 -11.57 2.38 0.77
C ASP A 16 -10.39 2.16 1.73
N ILE A 17 -9.28 1.63 1.21
CA ILE A 17 -8.03 1.48 1.96
C ILE A 17 -7.46 2.85 2.34
N GLU A 18 -7.47 3.81 1.41
CA GLU A 18 -6.99 5.16 1.71
C GLU A 18 -7.76 5.81 2.85
N ASP A 19 -9.09 5.78 2.78
CA ASP A 19 -9.96 6.36 3.79
C ASP A 19 -9.75 5.67 5.14
N THR A 20 -9.66 4.33 5.16
CA THR A 20 -9.34 3.57 6.37
C THR A 20 -8.02 4.00 7.00
N LEU A 21 -6.99 4.27 6.20
CA LEU A 21 -5.69 4.71 6.70
C LEU A 21 -5.74 6.14 7.26
N ARG A 22 -6.46 7.04 6.58
CA ARG A 22 -6.66 8.41 7.05
C ARG A 22 -7.42 8.45 8.37
N ASP A 23 -8.45 7.61 8.52
CA ASP A 23 -9.19 7.44 9.78
C ASP A 23 -8.31 6.92 10.93
N ASN A 24 -7.23 6.21 10.60
CA ASN A 24 -6.21 5.75 11.56
C ASN A 24 -5.02 6.73 11.69
N ASN A 25 -5.19 8.00 11.29
CA ASN A 25 -4.19 9.06 11.36
C ASN A 25 -2.90 8.78 10.55
N ILE A 26 -2.98 7.93 9.52
CA ILE A 26 -1.85 7.65 8.63
C ILE A 26 -1.96 8.60 7.43
N ILE A 27 -0.90 9.36 7.18
CA ILE A 27 -0.83 10.26 6.01
C ILE A 27 -0.68 9.41 4.76
N THR A 28 -1.58 9.59 3.80
CA THR A 28 -1.60 8.84 2.54
C THR A 28 -1.41 9.74 1.34
N ASN A 29 -0.88 9.15 0.27
CA ASN A 29 -0.92 9.71 -1.07
C ASN A 29 -1.58 8.70 -2.01
N TYR A 30 -2.47 9.16 -2.88
CA TYR A 30 -3.16 8.35 -3.87
C TYR A 30 -2.76 8.75 -5.29
N ASP A 31 -2.50 7.76 -6.15
CA ASP A 31 -2.08 8.01 -7.52
C ASP A 31 -2.56 6.89 -8.48
N THR A 32 -3.28 7.30 -9.52
CA THR A 32 -3.80 6.46 -10.61
C THR A 32 -3.13 6.75 -11.96
N SER A 33 -2.22 7.71 -12.03
CA SER A 33 -1.67 8.20 -13.29
C SER A 33 -0.50 7.33 -13.76
N GLY A 34 -0.46 6.99 -15.04
CA GLY A 34 0.65 6.22 -15.64
C GLY A 34 0.76 4.77 -15.16
N THR A 35 1.89 4.13 -15.49
CA THR A 35 2.18 2.73 -15.11
C THR A 35 2.58 2.63 -13.64
N ILE A 36 2.38 1.46 -13.02
CA ILE A 36 2.71 1.22 -11.60
C ILE A 36 4.16 1.60 -11.26
N GLY A 37 5.12 1.32 -12.14
CA GLY A 37 6.52 1.71 -11.96
C GLY A 37 6.73 3.22 -11.90
N ARG A 38 6.01 4.01 -12.71
CA ARG A 38 6.07 5.48 -12.65
C ARG A 38 5.43 6.04 -11.38
N ARG A 39 4.49 5.31 -10.79
CA ARG A 39 3.85 5.71 -9.52
C ARG A 39 4.76 5.43 -8.34
N TYR A 40 5.39 4.25 -8.32
CA TYR A 40 6.46 3.96 -7.36
C TYR A 40 7.58 4.99 -7.45
N ALA A 41 8.07 5.31 -8.64
CA ALA A 41 9.13 6.31 -8.80
C ALA A 41 8.77 7.67 -8.21
N ARG A 42 7.54 8.17 -8.44
CA ARG A 42 7.06 9.43 -7.86
C ARG A 42 6.90 9.36 -6.34
N ALA A 43 6.39 8.25 -5.82
CA ALA A 43 6.25 8.04 -4.38
C ALA A 43 7.63 7.95 -3.69
N ASP A 44 8.57 7.25 -4.31
CA ASP A 44 9.94 7.10 -3.84
C ASP A 44 10.66 8.47 -3.86
N GLU A 45 10.46 9.28 -4.91
CA GLU A 45 11.02 10.64 -5.07
C GLU A 45 10.59 11.61 -3.97
N ILE A 46 9.34 11.53 -3.51
CA ILE A 46 8.83 12.35 -2.39
C ILE A 46 9.01 11.69 -1.03
N GLY A 47 9.71 10.55 -0.97
CA GLY A 47 10.11 9.91 0.27
C GLY A 47 9.04 9.09 0.98
N ILE A 48 7.99 8.62 0.29
CA ILE A 48 6.99 7.72 0.90
C ILE A 48 7.67 6.37 1.22
N PRO A 49 7.70 5.92 2.49
CA PRO A 49 8.44 4.71 2.88
C PRO A 49 7.76 3.41 2.41
N TYR A 50 6.41 3.42 2.39
CA TYR A 50 5.62 2.23 2.08
C TYR A 50 4.56 2.54 1.02
N ALA A 51 4.59 1.78 -0.07
CA ALA A 51 3.56 1.84 -1.11
C ALA A 51 2.62 0.64 -1.00
N ILE A 52 1.31 0.90 -0.89
CA ILE A 52 0.28 -0.14 -0.93
C ILE A 52 -0.22 -0.27 -2.35
N THR A 53 -0.18 -1.49 -2.88
CA THR A 53 -0.61 -1.80 -4.24
C THR A 53 -1.80 -2.75 -4.23
N VAL A 54 -2.86 -2.36 -4.94
CA VAL A 54 -4.08 -3.15 -5.12
C VAL A 54 -4.06 -3.79 -6.51
N ASP A 55 -3.98 -5.11 -6.57
CA ASP A 55 -3.95 -5.91 -7.80
C ASP A 55 -5.28 -6.64 -8.03
N TYR A 56 -5.39 -7.39 -9.13
CA TYR A 56 -6.61 -8.15 -9.44
C TYR A 56 -6.91 -9.22 -8.40
N ASP A 57 -5.87 -9.90 -7.90
CA ASP A 57 -6.01 -10.94 -6.88
C ASP A 57 -6.62 -10.37 -5.58
N SER A 58 -6.40 -9.07 -5.31
CA SER A 58 -6.96 -8.34 -4.16
C SER A 58 -8.50 -8.34 -4.12
N ILE A 59 -9.14 -8.48 -5.30
CA ILE A 59 -10.61 -8.53 -5.42
C ILE A 59 -11.14 -9.80 -4.74
N ASP A 60 -10.45 -10.91 -4.94
CA ASP A 60 -10.86 -12.24 -4.48
C ASP A 60 -10.31 -12.58 -3.09
N ASP A 61 -9.01 -12.33 -2.85
CA ASP A 61 -8.31 -12.78 -1.65
C ASP A 61 -8.34 -11.77 -0.48
N LYS A 62 -8.81 -10.54 -0.74
CA LYS A 62 -8.83 -9.42 0.22
C LYS A 62 -7.46 -9.16 0.85
N LYS A 63 -6.39 -9.40 0.10
CA LYS A 63 -5.02 -9.02 0.44
C LYS A 63 -4.53 -7.93 -0.50
N VAL A 64 -3.50 -7.21 -0.08
CA VAL A 64 -2.79 -6.23 -0.91
C VAL A 64 -1.30 -6.37 -0.70
N THR A 65 -0.53 -5.77 -1.59
CA THR A 65 0.92 -5.77 -1.49
C THR A 65 1.41 -4.49 -0.83
N ILE A 66 2.20 -4.61 0.24
CA ILE A 66 2.99 -3.52 0.79
C ILE A 66 4.40 -3.63 0.19
N ARG A 67 4.89 -2.55 -0.41
CA ARG A 67 6.26 -2.43 -0.92
C ARG A 67 7.06 -1.48 -0.04
N ASN A 68 8.24 -1.91 0.39
CA ASN A 68 9.23 -1.07 1.07
C ASN A 68 10.07 -0.30 0.02
N ARG A 69 10.18 1.02 0.18
CA ARG A 69 10.94 1.91 -0.73
C ARG A 69 12.43 1.55 -0.79
N ASP A 70 13.06 1.37 0.37
CA ASP A 70 14.51 1.27 0.49
C ASP A 70 15.04 -0.10 0.04
N THR A 71 14.30 -1.15 0.35
CA THR A 71 14.71 -2.53 0.04
C THR A 71 14.08 -3.09 -1.23
N PHE A 72 13.06 -2.41 -1.78
CA PHE A 72 12.23 -2.89 -2.89
C PHE A 72 11.49 -4.21 -2.62
N LYS A 73 11.52 -4.71 -1.36
CA LYS A 73 10.82 -5.93 -0.96
C LYS A 73 9.31 -5.70 -0.92
N GLN A 74 8.58 -6.78 -1.17
CA GLN A 74 7.12 -6.78 -1.25
C GLN A 74 6.56 -7.87 -0.33
N LYS A 75 5.49 -7.56 0.39
CA LYS A 75 4.78 -8.49 1.28
C LYS A 75 3.29 -8.38 1.02
N ARG A 76 2.63 -9.53 0.82
CA ARG A 76 1.20 -9.60 0.59
C ARG A 76 0.49 -9.82 1.93
N VAL A 77 -0.34 -8.89 2.35
CA VAL A 77 -0.98 -8.91 3.69
C VAL A 77 -2.47 -8.68 3.57
N SER A 78 -3.25 -9.17 4.54
CA SER A 78 -4.69 -8.91 4.60
C SER A 78 -5.00 -7.41 4.68
N ILE A 79 -5.99 -6.95 3.91
CA ILE A 79 -6.44 -5.55 3.91
C ILE A 79 -6.79 -5.06 5.33
N ARG A 80 -7.38 -5.93 6.15
CA ARG A 80 -7.78 -5.60 7.52
C ARG A 80 -6.61 -5.29 8.45
N ARG A 81 -5.42 -5.83 8.16
CA ARG A 81 -4.22 -5.66 8.99
C ARG A 81 -3.38 -4.44 8.58
N ILE A 82 -3.65 -3.82 7.42
CA ILE A 82 -2.81 -2.74 6.88
C ILE A 82 -2.59 -1.60 7.88
N PRO A 83 -3.64 -1.02 8.52
CA PRO A 83 -3.42 0.14 9.40
C PRO A 83 -2.51 -0.20 10.58
N MET A 84 -2.70 -1.37 11.18
CA MET A 84 -1.87 -1.88 12.27
C MET A 84 -0.43 -2.10 11.81
N ILE A 85 -0.23 -2.82 10.70
CA ILE A 85 1.11 -3.13 10.16
C ILE A 85 1.85 -1.84 9.82
N LEU A 86 1.20 -0.90 9.10
CA LEU A 86 1.85 0.36 8.73
C LEU A 86 2.22 1.19 9.95
N LYS A 87 1.38 1.23 10.98
CA LYS A 87 1.70 1.94 12.21
C LYS A 87 2.95 1.35 12.88
N GLN A 88 3.00 0.04 13.05
CA GLN A 88 4.17 -0.65 13.63
C GLN A 88 5.45 -0.39 12.82
N LEU A 89 5.35 -0.38 11.49
CA LEU A 89 6.47 -0.10 10.60
C LEU A 89 6.95 1.35 10.63
N ILE A 90 6.02 2.31 10.76
CA ILE A 90 6.33 3.75 10.83
C ILE A 90 6.94 4.09 12.21
N ASP A 91 6.41 3.47 13.26
CA ASP A 91 6.87 3.64 14.65
C ASP A 91 8.17 2.84 14.94
N ASN A 92 8.66 2.05 13.96
CA ASN A 92 9.84 1.17 14.06
C ASN A 92 9.72 0.11 15.17
N GLU A 93 8.51 -0.39 15.41
CA GLU A 93 8.24 -1.47 16.37
C GLU A 93 8.51 -2.86 15.78
N VAL A 94 8.43 -3.00 14.45
CA VAL A 94 8.60 -4.26 13.73
C VAL A 94 9.40 -3.99 12.46
N GLU A 95 10.31 -4.91 12.11
CA GLU A 95 11.05 -4.84 10.86
C GLU A 95 10.22 -5.34 9.68
N PHE A 96 10.43 -4.76 8.50
CA PHE A 96 9.63 -5.12 7.31
C PHE A 96 9.72 -6.61 6.95
N ASP A 97 10.84 -7.25 7.24
CA ASP A 97 11.06 -8.66 6.97
C ASP A 97 10.29 -9.60 7.91
N GLU A 98 9.93 -9.10 9.10
CA GLU A 98 9.21 -9.84 10.15
C GLU A 98 7.68 -9.81 9.98
N ILE A 99 7.18 -9.05 9.00
CA ILE A 99 5.75 -9.04 8.67
C ILE A 99 5.32 -10.41 8.16
N GLU A 100 4.31 -10.97 8.84
CA GLU A 100 3.57 -12.16 8.41
C GLU A 100 2.53 -11.84 7.31
N GLU A 101 2.39 -12.74 6.33
CA GLU A 101 1.45 -12.65 5.20
C GLU A 101 -0.04 -12.88 5.55
#